data_AF-A0A7M7GG67-F1
#
_entry.id   AF-A0A7M7GG67-F1
#
_cell.length_a   1.000
_cell.length_b   1.000
_cell.length_c   1.000
_cell.angle_alpha   90.00
_cell.angle_beta   90.00
_cell.angle_gamma   90.00
#
_symmetry.space_group_name_H-M   'P 1'
#
loop_
_entity.id
_entity.type
_entity.pdbx_description
1 polymer ?
#
loop_
_entity_poly.entity_id
_entity_poly.type
_entity_poly.pdbx_seq_one_letter_code
_entity_poly.pdbx_strand_id
1 'polypeptide(L)'
;MKTFIIVLLSVAGALATRLPSRDFDEEWKEWVDYHGKEYSAMGEEMERRMIWEDNLRIITKHNLEHSQGKTTYRLGMNEFGDMTNAEFVATRTMKKMSGVPKVGQGSTFLPSEFLQLPDSVDWRTEGYVTPVKDQGQCGSCWAFSTVGALEGQHFVKTGTLVSLSEQNLVDCSQAEGNDGCNGGWPAWADEYIKSNGGIDTEVGYPYEGVDDSCHYRTSDVGATITGFAEVEADSEKALEKALAQVGPISVCIDATQPSFQLYESGVYDEPDCSSTALDHCVTAVGYDSTADGDKYYIVKNSWGTTWGQEGYIWMSRDKQNQCGIATNATYPLV
;
A
#
# COMPACT_ATOMS: atom_id res chain seq x y z
N MET A 1 -11.31 65.67 -42.69
CA MET A 1 -11.52 64.90 -41.45
C MET A 1 -11.92 63.48 -41.85
N LYS A 2 -11.06 62.48 -41.59
CA LYS A 2 -11.34 61.07 -41.87
C LYS A 2 -11.61 60.40 -40.51
N THR A 3 -12.83 59.94 -40.30
CA THR A 3 -13.23 59.24 -39.06
C THR A 3 -12.97 57.76 -39.26
N PHE A 4 -12.01 57.20 -38.51
CA PHE A 4 -11.75 55.77 -38.46
C PHE A 4 -12.74 55.12 -37.48
N ILE A 5 -13.55 54.18 -37.96
CA ILE A 5 -14.37 53.31 -37.12
C ILE A 5 -13.50 52.11 -36.73
N ILE A 6 -13.18 52.00 -35.44
CA ILE A 6 -12.55 50.82 -34.87
C ILE A 6 -13.67 49.87 -34.47
N VAL A 7 -13.77 48.74 -35.16
CA VAL A 7 -14.66 47.62 -34.77
C VAL A 7 -13.89 46.75 -33.79
N LEU A 8 -14.26 46.82 -32.51
CA LEU A 8 -13.79 45.89 -31.48
C LEU A 8 -14.55 44.56 -31.64
N LEU A 9 -13.88 43.56 -32.20
CA LEU A 9 -14.34 42.16 -32.18
C LEU A 9 -14.05 41.58 -30.78
N SER A 10 -15.09 41.48 -29.96
CA SER A 10 -15.06 40.71 -28.72
C SER A 10 -15.10 39.21 -29.05
N VAL A 11 -13.96 38.54 -28.96
CA VAL A 11 -13.90 37.07 -29.00
C VAL A 11 -14.29 36.55 -27.62
N ALA A 12 -15.56 36.19 -27.45
CA ALA A 12 -15.98 35.37 -26.31
C ALA A 12 -15.52 33.94 -26.60
N GLY A 13 -14.37 33.55 -26.05
CA GLY A 13 -13.96 32.15 -26.02
C GLY A 13 -14.91 31.39 -25.11
N ALA A 14 -15.83 30.61 -25.68
CA ALA A 14 -16.59 29.65 -24.90
C ALA A 14 -15.61 28.59 -24.40
N LEU A 15 -15.29 28.61 -23.10
CA LEU A 15 -14.74 27.42 -22.45
C LEU A 15 -15.82 26.35 -22.54
N ALA A 16 -15.63 25.36 -23.42
CA ALA A 16 -16.45 24.16 -23.43
C ALA A 16 -16.19 23.43 -22.10
N THR A 17 -17.09 23.58 -21.15
CA THR A 17 -17.08 22.79 -19.92
C THR A 17 -17.40 21.35 -20.30
N ARG A 18 -16.45 20.46 -20.08
CA ARG A 18 -16.67 19.02 -20.23
C ARG A 18 -17.80 18.61 -19.29
N LEU A 19 -18.79 17.91 -19.81
CA LEU A 19 -19.87 17.32 -19.02
C LEU A 19 -19.67 15.80 -18.95
N PRO A 20 -20.14 15.15 -17.87
CA PRO A 20 -20.20 13.69 -17.77
C PRO A 20 -20.93 13.07 -18.97
N SER A 21 -20.50 11.87 -19.37
CA SER A 21 -21.22 11.09 -20.37
C SER A 21 -22.50 10.51 -19.78
N ARG A 22 -23.60 10.64 -20.52
CA ARG A 22 -24.88 9.98 -20.18
C ARG A 22 -24.83 8.48 -20.34
N ASP A 23 -23.85 7.96 -21.09
CA ASP A 23 -23.74 6.52 -21.38
C ASP A 23 -23.39 5.70 -20.14
N PHE A 24 -22.92 6.34 -19.06
CA PHE A 24 -22.46 5.64 -17.85
C PHE A 24 -23.33 5.94 -16.62
N ASP A 25 -24.50 6.58 -16.78
CA ASP A 25 -25.31 7.09 -15.66
C ASP A 25 -25.75 5.96 -14.70
N GLU A 26 -26.06 4.78 -15.24
CA GLU A 26 -26.44 3.61 -14.44
C GLU A 26 -25.24 3.05 -13.68
N GLU A 27 -24.10 2.88 -14.35
CA GLU A 27 -22.85 2.39 -13.76
C GLU A 27 -22.30 3.35 -12.69
N TRP A 28 -22.50 4.66 -12.85
CA TRP A 28 -22.19 5.64 -11.78
C TRP A 28 -22.92 5.28 -10.51
N LYS A 29 -24.23 5.13 -10.64
CA LYS A 29 -25.15 5.03 -9.54
C LYS A 29 -24.93 3.72 -8.80
N GLU A 30 -24.76 2.62 -9.54
CA GLU A 30 -24.40 1.33 -8.97
C GLU A 30 -23.07 1.40 -8.22
N TRP A 31 -22.06 2.05 -8.78
CA TRP A 31 -20.75 2.22 -8.14
C TRP A 31 -20.84 3.07 -6.86
N VAL A 32 -21.56 4.20 -6.91
CA VAL A 32 -21.81 5.07 -5.74
C VAL A 32 -22.53 4.30 -4.63
N ASP A 33 -23.59 3.58 -4.97
CA ASP A 33 -24.38 2.80 -4.02
C ASP A 33 -23.55 1.64 -3.43
N TYR A 34 -22.77 0.93 -4.26
CA TYR A 34 -21.94 -0.20 -3.82
C TYR A 34 -20.82 0.22 -2.86
N HIS A 35 -20.18 1.36 -3.11
CA HIS A 35 -19.10 1.89 -2.26
C HIS A 35 -19.60 2.84 -1.16
N GLY A 36 -20.92 3.04 -1.03
CA GLY A 36 -21.50 3.92 -0.01
C GLY A 36 -21.02 5.36 -0.10
N LYS A 37 -20.83 5.89 -1.31
CA LYS A 37 -20.30 7.24 -1.53
C LYS A 37 -21.36 8.29 -1.26
N GLU A 38 -20.99 9.33 -0.52
CA GLU A 38 -21.85 10.47 -0.21
C GLU A 38 -21.17 11.78 -0.64
N TYR A 39 -21.90 12.62 -1.37
CA TYR A 39 -21.43 13.91 -1.85
C TYR A 39 -22.38 15.00 -1.34
N SER A 40 -21.85 15.96 -0.59
CA SER A 40 -22.67 16.94 0.14
C SER A 40 -22.47 18.37 -0.36
N ALA A 41 -21.32 18.66 -0.96
CA ALA A 41 -21.02 19.98 -1.47
C ALA A 41 -21.64 20.21 -2.86
N MET A 42 -22.08 21.44 -3.12
CA MET A 42 -22.70 21.80 -4.40
C MET A 42 -21.70 21.60 -5.54
N GLY A 43 -22.01 20.69 -6.47
CA GLY A 43 -21.18 20.38 -7.64
C GLY A 43 -20.13 19.29 -7.41
N GLU A 44 -19.96 18.80 -6.17
CA GLU A 44 -18.99 17.76 -5.83
C GLU A 44 -19.26 16.44 -6.57
N GLU A 45 -20.51 15.97 -6.57
CA GLU A 45 -20.88 14.74 -7.28
C GLU A 45 -20.53 14.80 -8.77
N MET A 46 -20.74 15.95 -9.41
CA MET A 46 -20.41 16.13 -10.82
C MET A 46 -18.90 16.09 -11.06
N GLU A 47 -18.11 16.67 -10.16
CA GLU A 47 -16.64 16.62 -10.21
C GLU A 47 -16.13 15.19 -10.01
N ARG A 48 -16.61 14.50 -8.96
CA ARG A 48 -16.30 13.11 -8.63
C ARG A 48 -16.65 12.17 -9.77
N ARG A 49 -17.80 12.39 -10.40
CA ARG A 49 -18.20 11.67 -11.61
C ARG A 49 -17.24 11.88 -12.78
N MET A 50 -16.80 13.11 -13.03
CA MET A 50 -15.83 13.38 -14.11
C MET A 50 -14.50 12.67 -13.88
N ILE A 51 -14.02 12.65 -12.63
CA ILE A 51 -12.81 11.93 -12.24
C ILE A 51 -12.99 10.42 -12.43
N TRP A 52 -14.15 9.88 -12.02
CA TRP A 52 -14.50 8.48 -12.23
C TRP A 52 -14.48 8.08 -13.70
N GLU A 53 -15.05 8.91 -14.60
CA GLU A 53 -14.98 8.64 -16.03
C GLU A 53 -13.55 8.77 -16.60
N ASP A 54 -12.72 9.64 -16.02
CA ASP A 54 -11.30 9.76 -16.36
C ASP A 54 -10.54 8.47 -16.02
N ASN A 55 -10.75 7.94 -14.83
CA ASN A 55 -10.19 6.67 -14.39
C ASN A 55 -10.73 5.49 -15.20
N LEU A 56 -12.02 5.48 -15.55
CA LEU A 56 -12.60 4.46 -16.44
C LEU A 56 -11.91 4.44 -17.81
N ARG A 57 -11.54 5.61 -18.35
CA ARG A 57 -10.79 5.70 -19.61
C ARG A 57 -9.35 5.18 -19.48
N ILE A 58 -8.69 5.43 -18.35
CA ILE A 58 -7.38 4.83 -18.05
C ILE A 58 -7.49 3.31 -18.03
N ILE A 59 -8.45 2.77 -17.26
CA ILE A 59 -8.71 1.33 -17.15
C ILE A 59 -8.99 0.71 -18.52
N THR A 60 -9.87 1.31 -19.30
CA THR A 60 -10.28 0.78 -20.62
C THR A 60 -9.10 0.73 -21.58
N LYS A 61 -8.27 1.79 -21.61
CA LYS A 61 -7.08 1.82 -22.46
C LYS A 61 -6.06 0.77 -22.03
N HIS A 62 -5.75 0.68 -20.74
CA HIS A 62 -4.80 -0.29 -20.21
C HIS A 62 -5.24 -1.73 -20.48
N ASN A 63 -6.51 -2.04 -20.22
CA ASN A 63 -7.03 -3.39 -20.43
C ASN A 63 -7.09 -3.79 -21.91
N LEU A 64 -7.20 -2.82 -22.83
CA LEU A 64 -7.01 -3.07 -24.26
C LEU A 64 -5.54 -3.45 -24.56
N GLU A 65 -4.57 -2.78 -23.96
CA GLU A 65 -3.15 -3.13 -24.10
C GLU A 65 -2.84 -4.50 -23.47
N HIS A 66 -3.42 -4.82 -22.32
CA HIS A 66 -3.34 -6.14 -21.70
C HIS A 66 -3.88 -7.23 -22.62
N SER A 67 -5.05 -7.02 -23.26
CA SER A 67 -5.63 -7.97 -24.20
C SER A 67 -4.75 -8.25 -25.44
N GLN A 68 -3.78 -7.37 -25.71
CA GLN A 68 -2.77 -7.51 -26.76
C GLN A 68 -1.46 -8.12 -26.26
N GLY A 69 -1.39 -8.55 -24.99
CA GLY A 69 -0.20 -9.11 -24.35
C GLY A 69 0.90 -8.08 -24.06
N LYS A 70 0.56 -6.78 -23.99
CA LYS A 70 1.55 -5.71 -23.74
C LYS A 70 1.84 -5.47 -22.26
N THR A 71 0.91 -5.86 -21.39
CA THR A 71 1.03 -5.73 -19.94
C THR A 71 0.59 -7.04 -19.29
N THR A 72 1.12 -7.33 -18.10
CA THR A 72 0.92 -8.58 -17.36
C THR A 72 -0.19 -8.48 -16.29
N TYR A 73 -0.86 -7.33 -16.20
CA TYR A 73 -1.87 -7.05 -15.19
C TYR A 73 -3.04 -6.25 -15.77
N ARG A 74 -4.15 -6.28 -15.04
CA ARG A 74 -5.38 -5.56 -15.35
C ARG A 74 -5.63 -4.45 -14.33
N LEU A 75 -6.27 -3.41 -14.81
CA LEU A 75 -6.85 -2.37 -13.97
C LEU A 75 -8.35 -2.59 -13.85
N GLY A 76 -8.93 -2.17 -12.74
CA GLY A 76 -10.34 -2.29 -12.44
C GLY A 76 -10.83 -1.06 -11.68
N MET A 77 -12.13 -0.79 -11.82
CA MET A 77 -12.75 0.25 -11.02
C MET A 77 -12.88 -0.26 -9.58
N ASN A 78 -12.41 0.53 -8.62
CA ASN A 78 -12.48 0.24 -7.20
C ASN A 78 -12.99 1.47 -6.44
N GLU A 79 -12.94 1.44 -5.11
CA GLU A 79 -13.46 2.53 -4.28
C GLU A 79 -12.73 3.87 -4.47
N PHE A 80 -11.52 3.86 -5.04
CA PHE A 80 -10.74 5.06 -5.36
C PHE A 80 -11.04 5.62 -6.75
N GLY A 81 -12.05 5.06 -7.43
CA GLY A 81 -12.46 5.43 -8.77
C GLY A 81 -12.78 6.93 -8.94
N ASP A 82 -13.34 7.57 -7.91
CA ASP A 82 -13.68 9.00 -7.92
C ASP A 82 -12.58 9.92 -7.39
N MET A 83 -11.36 9.41 -7.20
CA MET A 83 -10.20 10.16 -6.75
C MET A 83 -9.22 10.39 -7.89
N THR A 84 -8.71 11.62 -7.99
CA THR A 84 -7.51 11.85 -8.79
C THR A 84 -6.33 11.12 -8.16
N ASN A 85 -5.33 10.76 -8.96
CA ASN A 85 -4.14 10.12 -8.41
C ASN A 85 -3.41 10.97 -7.36
N ALA A 86 -3.45 12.31 -7.51
CA ALA A 86 -2.88 13.21 -6.51
C ALA A 86 -3.64 13.16 -5.16
N GLU A 87 -4.98 13.12 -5.19
CA GLU A 87 -5.79 12.94 -3.96
C GLU A 87 -5.55 11.56 -3.34
N PHE A 88 -5.46 10.53 -4.19
CA PHE A 88 -5.20 9.16 -3.76
C PHE A 88 -3.87 9.06 -3.01
N VAL A 89 -2.77 9.53 -3.62
CA VAL A 89 -1.45 9.56 -2.97
C VAL A 89 -1.50 10.40 -1.69
N ALA A 90 -2.11 11.58 -1.72
CA ALA A 90 -2.15 12.46 -0.56
C ALA A 90 -2.92 11.91 0.66
N THR A 91 -3.82 10.93 0.46
CA THR A 91 -4.71 10.43 1.52
C THR A 91 -4.52 8.95 1.84
N ARG A 92 -3.94 8.16 0.94
CA ARG A 92 -3.79 6.70 1.08
C ARG A 92 -2.34 6.24 1.26
N THR A 93 -1.38 7.10 0.98
CA THR A 93 0.05 6.83 1.20
C THR A 93 0.61 7.76 2.28
N MET A 94 1.85 7.54 2.70
CA MET A 94 2.55 8.45 3.60
C MET A 94 3.38 9.46 2.80
N LYS A 95 3.89 10.49 3.48
CA LYS A 95 4.79 11.44 2.84
C LYS A 95 5.99 10.71 2.24
N LYS A 96 6.29 10.97 0.96
CA LYS A 96 7.49 10.45 0.28
C LYS A 96 8.74 10.61 1.14
N MET A 97 9.40 9.48 1.41
CA MET A 97 10.61 9.45 2.21
C MET A 97 11.82 9.27 1.30
N SER A 98 12.85 10.08 1.53
CA SER A 98 14.11 10.01 0.79
C SER A 98 15.18 9.39 1.69
N GLY A 99 15.63 8.20 1.31
CA GLY A 99 16.62 7.44 2.06
C GLY A 99 16.02 6.65 3.22
N VAL A 100 16.49 5.41 3.37
CA VAL A 100 16.14 4.54 4.49
C VAL A 100 16.80 5.07 5.77
N PRO A 101 16.07 5.26 6.87
CA PRO A 101 16.67 5.70 8.13
C PRO A 101 17.66 4.64 8.60
N LYS A 102 18.83 5.09 9.08
CA LYS A 102 19.76 4.20 9.76
C LYS A 102 19.23 3.95 11.17
N VAL A 103 18.61 2.80 11.41
CA VAL A 103 18.20 2.42 12.76
C VAL A 103 19.36 1.72 13.44
N GLY A 104 19.97 2.39 14.43
CA GLY A 104 21.25 1.96 15.03
C GLY A 104 21.18 0.65 15.84
N GLN A 105 19.99 0.07 16.02
CA GLN A 105 19.77 -1.13 16.83
C GLN A 105 19.30 -2.36 16.05
N GLY A 106 19.11 -2.26 14.73
CA GLY A 106 18.73 -3.39 13.88
C GLY A 106 19.87 -4.41 13.75
N SER A 107 19.49 -5.68 13.66
CA SER A 107 20.41 -6.73 13.21
C SER A 107 20.37 -6.88 11.69
N THR A 108 21.37 -7.48 11.07
CA THR A 108 21.35 -7.79 9.64
C THR A 108 20.93 -9.25 9.45
N PHE A 109 19.95 -9.50 8.58
CA PHE A 109 19.61 -10.84 8.17
C PHE A 109 20.75 -11.46 7.37
N LEU A 110 21.26 -12.59 7.85
CA LEU A 110 22.28 -13.39 7.17
C LEU A 110 21.63 -14.69 6.69
N PRO A 111 21.23 -14.78 5.40
CA PRO A 111 20.57 -15.97 4.90
C PRO A 111 21.54 -17.16 4.83
N SER A 112 21.00 -18.37 4.97
CA SER A 112 21.77 -19.59 4.67
C SER A 112 22.09 -19.66 3.16
N GLU A 113 23.38 -19.70 2.80
CA GLU A 113 23.81 -19.79 1.39
C GLU A 113 23.57 -21.16 0.75
N PHE A 114 23.38 -22.20 1.56
CA PHE A 114 23.17 -23.58 1.08
C PHE A 114 21.70 -23.98 1.02
N LEU A 115 20.77 -23.06 1.35
CA LEU A 115 19.36 -23.37 1.31
C LEU A 115 18.88 -23.42 -0.14
N GLN A 116 18.34 -24.57 -0.53
CA GLN A 116 17.52 -24.67 -1.74
C GLN A 116 16.18 -24.00 -1.44
N LEU A 117 15.91 -22.87 -2.11
CA LEU A 117 14.66 -22.15 -1.95
C LEU A 117 13.52 -22.94 -2.59
N PRO A 118 12.33 -22.97 -1.97
CA PRO A 118 11.14 -23.49 -2.63
C PRO A 118 10.78 -22.61 -3.83
N ASP A 119 10.18 -23.22 -4.86
CA ASP A 119 9.78 -22.50 -6.08
C ASP A 119 8.71 -21.43 -5.80
N SER A 120 7.86 -21.68 -4.80
CA SER A 120 6.85 -20.75 -4.31
C SER A 120 6.68 -20.82 -2.79
N VAL A 121 6.21 -19.71 -2.22
CA VAL A 121 5.87 -19.54 -0.80
C VAL A 121 4.58 -18.73 -0.73
N ASP A 122 3.60 -19.20 0.04
CA ASP A 122 2.39 -18.44 0.33
C ASP A 122 2.01 -18.58 1.81
N TRP A 123 2.35 -17.59 2.61
CA TRP A 123 2.10 -17.62 4.05
C TRP A 123 0.61 -17.48 4.42
N ARG A 124 -0.26 -17.13 3.44
CA ARG A 124 -1.71 -17.07 3.65
C ARG A 124 -2.30 -18.47 3.86
N THR A 125 -1.77 -19.48 3.19
CA THR A 125 -2.25 -20.87 3.31
C THR A 125 -1.73 -21.58 4.55
N GLU A 126 -0.68 -21.04 5.16
CA GLU A 126 -0.01 -21.63 6.34
C GLU A 126 -0.47 -21.03 7.68
N GLY A 127 -1.39 -20.04 7.66
CA GLY A 127 -1.98 -19.45 8.87
C GLY A 127 -1.20 -18.29 9.49
N TYR A 128 -0.25 -17.70 8.77
CA TYR A 128 0.63 -16.64 9.27
C TYR A 128 0.04 -15.24 9.07
N VAL A 129 -1.04 -15.13 8.28
CA VAL A 129 -1.53 -13.85 7.78
C VAL A 129 -2.95 -13.62 8.29
N THR A 130 -3.15 -12.53 9.03
CA THR A 130 -4.48 -12.05 9.44
C THR A 130 -5.30 -11.55 8.24
N PRO A 131 -6.62 -11.35 8.38
CA PRO A 131 -7.42 -10.70 7.34
C PRO A 131 -6.84 -9.36 6.89
N VAL A 132 -7.13 -8.96 5.65
CA VAL A 132 -6.80 -7.62 5.15
C VAL A 132 -7.58 -6.58 5.97
N LYS A 133 -6.90 -5.51 6.37
CA LYS A 133 -7.45 -4.36 7.07
C LYS A 133 -7.48 -3.13 6.14
N ASP A 134 -8.00 -2.01 6.64
CA ASP A 134 -8.06 -0.74 5.92
C ASP A 134 -7.54 0.41 6.79
N GLN A 135 -6.51 1.10 6.31
CA GLN A 135 -5.90 2.23 7.00
C GLN A 135 -6.73 3.52 6.89
N GLY A 136 -7.73 3.57 6.00
CA GLY A 136 -8.54 4.76 5.80
C GLY A 136 -7.74 5.92 5.19
N GLN A 137 -8.04 7.14 5.61
CA GLN A 137 -7.40 8.39 5.14
C GLN A 137 -6.25 8.82 6.05
N CYS A 138 -5.44 7.85 6.49
CA CYS A 138 -4.33 8.04 7.39
C CYS A 138 -3.09 7.40 6.76
N GLY A 139 -1.95 8.11 6.73
CA GLY A 139 -0.67 7.62 6.23
C GLY A 139 0.03 6.63 7.16
N SER A 140 -0.73 5.70 7.75
CA SER A 140 -0.28 4.69 8.74
C SER A 140 0.12 3.35 8.12
N CYS A 141 0.27 3.25 6.80
CA CYS A 141 0.70 2.03 6.10
C CYS A 141 1.95 1.36 6.72
N TRP A 142 2.88 2.16 7.26
CA TRP A 142 4.04 1.68 8.01
C TRP A 142 3.66 0.86 9.24
N ALA A 143 2.63 1.26 9.99
CA ALA A 143 2.13 0.52 11.15
C ALA A 143 1.47 -0.81 10.73
N PHE A 144 0.64 -0.79 9.68
CA PHE A 144 0.04 -2.02 9.12
C PHE A 144 1.09 -2.99 8.59
N SER A 145 2.14 -2.48 7.94
CA SER A 145 3.26 -3.27 7.46
C SER A 145 4.04 -3.92 8.62
N THR A 146 4.34 -3.18 9.69
CA THR A 146 4.98 -3.72 10.90
C THR A 146 4.12 -4.78 11.56
N VAL A 147 2.84 -4.47 11.78
CA VAL A 147 1.89 -5.39 12.41
C VAL A 147 1.77 -6.68 11.59
N GLY A 148 1.59 -6.59 10.27
CA GLY A 148 1.48 -7.77 9.41
C GLY A 148 2.70 -8.69 9.47
N ALA A 149 3.91 -8.14 9.54
CA ALA A 149 5.12 -8.94 9.75
C ALA A 149 5.17 -9.55 11.17
N LEU A 150 4.88 -8.76 12.20
CA LEU A 150 4.90 -9.22 13.59
C LEU A 150 3.88 -10.31 13.88
N GLU A 151 2.66 -10.20 13.36
CA GLU A 151 1.61 -11.21 13.49
C GLU A 151 2.10 -12.57 12.96
N GLY A 152 2.77 -12.57 11.79
CA GLY A 152 3.37 -13.76 11.20
C GLY A 152 4.52 -14.32 12.05
N GLN A 153 5.45 -13.47 12.50
CA GLN A 153 6.57 -13.90 13.35
C GLN A 153 6.10 -14.43 14.71
N HIS A 154 5.07 -13.81 15.29
CA HIS A 154 4.45 -14.27 16.52
C HIS A 154 3.77 -15.63 16.34
N PHE A 155 3.07 -15.84 15.21
CA PHE A 155 2.46 -17.13 14.88
C PHE A 155 3.50 -18.24 14.75
N VAL A 156 4.62 -18.01 14.04
CA VAL A 156 5.73 -18.98 13.93
C VAL A 156 6.21 -19.43 15.31
N LYS A 157 6.37 -18.46 16.22
CA LYS A 157 6.98 -18.72 17.53
C LYS A 157 6.02 -19.40 18.50
N THR A 158 4.75 -19.02 18.47
CA THR A 158 3.78 -19.39 19.52
C THR A 158 2.70 -20.36 19.04
N GLY A 159 2.51 -20.49 17.72
CA GLY A 159 1.39 -21.21 17.11
C GLY A 159 0.04 -20.50 17.22
N THR A 160 0.00 -19.25 17.70
CA THR A 160 -1.24 -18.47 17.86
C THR A 160 -1.20 -17.23 16.99
N LEU A 161 -2.17 -17.10 16.08
CA LEU A 161 -2.32 -15.91 15.25
C LEU A 161 -3.17 -14.92 16.03
N VAL A 162 -2.59 -13.77 16.36
CA VAL A 162 -3.23 -12.71 17.14
C VAL A 162 -3.28 -11.47 16.27
N SER A 163 -4.42 -10.80 16.19
CA SER A 163 -4.46 -9.49 15.51
C SER A 163 -3.93 -8.41 16.45
N LEU A 164 -2.93 -7.66 15.99
CA LEU A 164 -2.25 -6.62 16.77
C LEU A 164 -2.71 -5.23 16.35
N SER A 165 -2.49 -4.24 17.23
CA SER A 165 -3.01 -2.88 17.07
C SER A 165 -2.07 -1.99 16.27
N GLU A 166 -2.50 -1.53 15.10
CA GLU A 166 -1.79 -0.47 14.38
C GLU A 166 -1.90 0.87 15.11
N GLN A 167 -3.03 1.15 15.76
CA GLN A 167 -3.26 2.41 16.48
C GLN A 167 -2.27 2.61 17.63
N ASN A 168 -1.91 1.52 18.32
CA ASN A 168 -0.87 1.55 19.34
C ASN A 168 0.45 2.09 18.77
N LEU A 169 0.81 1.73 17.53
CA LEU A 169 2.01 2.25 16.88
C LEU A 169 1.83 3.71 16.48
N VAL A 170 0.70 4.05 15.84
CA VAL A 170 0.36 5.41 15.41
C VAL A 170 0.51 6.41 16.55
N ASP A 171 -0.02 6.09 17.72
CA ASP A 171 -0.08 7.02 18.85
C ASP A 171 1.18 7.03 19.72
N CYS A 172 1.90 5.92 19.81
CA CYS A 172 2.93 5.73 20.85
C CYS A 172 4.38 5.76 20.36
N SER A 173 4.64 5.57 19.06
CA SER A 173 6.02 5.43 18.53
C SER A 173 6.67 6.73 18.04
N GLN A 174 6.13 7.88 18.46
CA GLN A 174 6.64 9.19 18.06
C GLN A 174 8.06 9.47 18.59
N ALA A 175 8.42 8.90 19.74
CA ALA A 175 9.75 9.06 20.32
C ALA A 175 10.85 8.40 19.47
N GLU A 176 10.51 7.35 18.73
CA GLU A 176 11.39 6.62 17.81
C GLU A 176 11.46 7.26 16.41
N GLY A 177 10.57 8.21 16.12
CA GLY A 177 10.62 9.04 14.91
C GLY A 177 9.41 8.93 13.98
N ASN A 178 8.47 8.03 14.26
CA ASN A 178 7.21 7.96 13.50
C ASN A 178 6.35 9.20 13.76
N ASP A 179 5.53 9.59 12.78
CA ASP A 179 4.71 10.81 12.81
C ASP A 179 3.23 10.45 12.58
N GLY A 180 2.77 9.36 13.20
CA GLY A 180 1.39 8.90 13.15
C GLY A 180 0.86 8.77 11.72
N CYS A 181 -0.23 9.45 11.42
CA CYS A 181 -0.87 9.52 10.10
C CYS A 181 -0.07 10.28 9.03
N ASN A 182 1.03 10.96 9.37
CA ASN A 182 1.89 11.65 8.41
C ASN A 182 3.02 10.76 7.86
N GLY A 183 3.21 9.58 8.43
CA GLY A 183 4.17 8.58 7.97
C GLY A 183 5.11 8.07 9.06
N GLY A 184 5.90 7.07 8.70
CA GLY A 184 6.78 6.38 9.63
C GLY A 184 7.54 5.26 8.93
N TRP A 185 8.36 4.53 9.70
CA TRP A 185 9.14 3.40 9.21
C TRP A 185 8.90 2.16 10.06
N PRO A 186 8.81 0.97 9.44
CA PRO A 186 8.63 -0.26 10.19
C PRO A 186 9.70 -0.52 11.26
N ALA A 187 10.97 -0.18 10.96
CA ALA A 187 12.07 -0.36 11.91
C ALA A 187 11.98 0.56 13.15
N TRP A 188 11.42 1.76 13.04
CA TRP A 188 11.16 2.63 14.19
C TRP A 188 10.00 2.09 15.03
N ALA A 189 8.97 1.55 14.38
CA ALA A 189 7.88 0.88 15.06
C ALA A 189 8.39 -0.35 15.83
N ASP A 190 9.27 -1.15 15.25
CA ASP A 190 9.91 -2.27 15.94
C ASP A 190 10.76 -1.82 17.13
N GLU A 191 11.53 -0.74 16.99
CA GLU A 191 12.29 -0.18 18.11
C GLU A 191 11.37 0.23 19.28
N TYR A 192 10.21 0.81 18.98
CA TYR A 192 9.17 1.12 19.96
C TYR A 192 8.63 -0.15 20.63
N ILE A 193 8.22 -1.17 19.87
CA ILE A 193 7.63 -2.40 20.44
C ILE A 193 8.63 -3.07 21.40
N LYS A 194 9.91 -3.09 21.02
CA LYS A 194 11.00 -3.59 21.86
C LYS A 194 11.17 -2.76 23.14
N SER A 195 11.23 -1.42 23.02
CA SER A 195 11.49 -0.53 24.16
C SER A 195 10.31 -0.47 25.14
N ASN A 196 9.09 -0.50 24.61
CA ASN A 196 7.83 -0.49 25.33
C ASN A 196 7.53 -1.82 26.04
N GLY A 197 8.17 -2.91 25.59
CA GLY A 197 7.98 -4.25 26.13
C GLY A 197 6.72 -4.93 25.59
N GLY A 198 6.24 -4.53 24.41
CA GLY A 198 5.11 -5.14 23.73
C GLY A 198 4.27 -4.18 22.90
N ILE A 199 3.30 -4.77 22.21
CA ILE A 199 2.24 -4.10 21.45
C ILE A 199 0.90 -4.70 21.84
N ASP A 200 -0.13 -3.86 21.94
CA ASP A 200 -1.48 -4.30 22.28
C ASP A 200 -2.15 -5.08 21.13
N THR A 201 -3.13 -5.90 21.47
CA THR A 201 -4.03 -6.52 20.49
C THR A 201 -4.95 -5.49 19.85
N GLU A 202 -5.42 -5.75 18.62
CA GLU A 202 -6.43 -4.93 17.93
C GLU A 202 -7.69 -4.74 18.80
N VAL A 203 -8.09 -5.77 19.56
CA VAL A 203 -9.27 -5.69 20.44
C VAL A 203 -9.02 -4.78 21.65
N GLY A 204 -7.80 -4.78 22.19
CA GLY A 204 -7.42 -3.95 23.34
C GLY A 204 -7.21 -2.49 22.99
N TYR A 205 -6.78 -2.22 21.75
CA TYR A 205 -6.49 -0.89 21.23
C TYR A 205 -6.92 -0.82 19.74
N PRO A 206 -8.22 -0.61 19.46
CA PRO A 206 -8.75 -0.64 18.09
C PRO A 206 -8.22 0.48 17.20
N TYR A 207 -8.19 0.23 15.88
CA TYR A 207 -7.82 1.23 14.89
C TYR A 207 -8.86 2.35 14.74
N GLU A 208 -8.40 3.60 14.80
CA GLU A 208 -9.22 4.81 14.70
C GLU A 208 -8.97 5.60 13.41
N GLY A 209 -7.81 5.40 12.76
CA GLY A 209 -7.47 6.07 11.51
C GLY A 209 -7.21 7.57 11.65
N VAL A 210 -6.85 8.01 12.85
CA VAL A 210 -6.47 9.37 13.19
C VAL A 210 -5.37 9.34 14.25
N ASP A 211 -4.62 10.43 14.38
CA ASP A 211 -3.66 10.58 15.49
C ASP A 211 -4.41 10.81 16.81
N ASP A 212 -4.03 10.09 17.86
CA ASP A 212 -4.49 10.34 19.22
C ASP A 212 -3.33 10.25 20.24
N SER A 213 -3.64 10.51 21.50
CA SER A 213 -2.74 10.31 22.61
C SER A 213 -2.51 8.83 22.90
N CYS A 214 -1.24 8.44 23.07
CA CYS A 214 -0.85 7.08 23.43
C CYS A 214 -1.56 6.59 24.70
N HIS A 215 -2.29 5.48 24.58
CA HIS A 215 -3.00 4.85 25.70
C HIS A 215 -2.75 3.35 25.83
N TYR A 216 -1.52 2.92 25.48
CA TYR A 216 -1.02 1.55 25.65
C TYR A 216 -1.31 0.97 27.04
N ARG A 217 -1.73 -0.31 27.10
CA ARG A 217 -2.02 -1.01 28.36
C ARG A 217 -1.30 -2.34 28.43
N THR A 218 -0.42 -2.49 29.43
CA THR A 218 0.26 -3.77 29.72
C THR A 218 -0.65 -4.99 29.88
N SER A 219 -1.95 -4.81 30.17
CA SER A 219 -2.94 -5.90 30.25
C SER A 219 -3.36 -6.44 28.88
N ASP A 220 -3.14 -5.68 27.81
CA ASP A 220 -3.69 -5.92 26.47
C ASP A 220 -2.61 -6.34 25.47
N VAL A 221 -1.38 -6.54 25.95
CA VAL A 221 -0.22 -6.97 25.15
C VAL A 221 -0.52 -8.27 24.41
N GLY A 222 -0.48 -8.20 23.09
CA GLY A 222 -0.65 -9.35 22.19
C GLY A 222 0.66 -9.98 21.77
N ALA A 223 1.73 -9.19 21.63
CA ALA A 223 3.04 -9.68 21.22
C ALA A 223 4.17 -8.82 21.79
N THR A 224 5.37 -9.41 21.83
CA THR A 224 6.62 -8.74 22.22
C THR A 224 7.72 -9.11 21.24
N ILE A 225 8.72 -8.24 21.09
CA ILE A 225 9.89 -8.53 20.25
C ILE A 225 11.18 -8.36 21.05
N THR A 226 12.21 -9.08 20.64
CA THR A 226 13.57 -8.97 21.19
C THR A 226 14.46 -8.03 20.37
N GLY A 227 14.04 -7.71 19.15
CA GLY A 227 14.70 -6.84 18.18
C GLY A 227 14.05 -6.94 16.82
N PHE A 228 14.74 -6.47 15.79
CA PHE A 228 14.33 -6.62 14.40
C PHE A 228 15.57 -6.86 13.52
N ALA A 229 15.34 -7.37 12.31
CA ALA A 229 16.37 -7.63 11.33
C ALA A 229 16.07 -6.90 10.02
N GLU A 230 17.11 -6.33 9.44
CA GLU A 230 17.10 -5.72 8.12
C GLU A 230 17.56 -6.76 7.08
N VAL A 231 16.78 -6.91 6.02
CA VAL A 231 17.18 -7.65 4.83
C VAL A 231 18.14 -6.77 4.02
N GLU A 232 19.10 -7.37 3.32
CA GLU A 232 20.05 -6.65 2.47
C GLU A 232 19.31 -5.73 1.49
N ALA A 233 19.55 -4.43 1.61
CA ALA A 233 18.89 -3.42 0.79
C ALA A 233 19.16 -3.64 -0.71
N ASP A 234 18.13 -3.38 -1.52
CA ASP A 234 18.10 -3.50 -2.98
C ASP A 234 18.32 -4.93 -3.51
N SER A 235 18.34 -5.94 -2.63
CA SER A 235 18.58 -7.34 -2.98
C SER A 235 17.28 -8.13 -2.99
N GLU A 236 16.63 -8.23 -4.15
CA GLU A 236 15.45 -9.08 -4.36
C GLU A 236 15.72 -10.54 -3.96
N LYS A 237 16.93 -11.04 -4.21
CA LYS A 237 17.35 -12.36 -3.77
C LYS A 237 17.38 -12.49 -2.24
N ALA A 238 17.82 -11.46 -1.52
CA ALA A 238 17.79 -11.49 -0.06
C ALA A 238 16.36 -11.45 0.48
N LEU A 239 15.46 -10.68 -0.15
CA LEU A 239 14.03 -10.65 0.17
C LEU A 239 13.38 -12.02 -0.07
N GLU A 240 13.63 -12.66 -1.21
CA GLU A 240 13.16 -14.03 -1.50
C GLU A 240 13.64 -15.02 -0.43
N LYS A 241 14.94 -14.98 -0.09
CA LYS A 241 15.52 -15.83 0.96
C LYS A 241 14.89 -15.57 2.34
N ALA A 242 14.57 -14.32 2.66
CA ALA A 242 13.91 -13.95 3.91
C ALA A 242 12.49 -14.51 3.96
N LEU A 243 11.70 -14.29 2.91
CA LEU A 243 10.34 -14.83 2.80
C LEU A 243 10.30 -16.35 2.95
N ALA A 244 11.25 -17.07 2.38
CA ALA A 244 11.33 -18.53 2.47
C ALA A 244 11.77 -19.07 3.85
N GLN A 245 12.60 -18.32 4.59
CA GLN A 245 13.21 -18.80 5.84
C GLN A 245 12.52 -18.28 7.10
N VAL A 246 11.86 -17.12 7.00
CA VAL A 246 11.45 -16.32 8.16
C VAL A 246 9.93 -16.22 8.25
N GLY A 247 9.25 -15.87 7.16
CA GLY A 247 7.81 -15.57 7.20
C GLY A 247 7.47 -14.31 6.43
N PRO A 248 6.32 -13.67 6.74
CA PRO A 248 5.98 -12.34 6.25
C PRO A 248 7.03 -11.27 6.60
N ILE A 249 7.31 -10.39 5.65
CA ILE A 249 8.34 -9.33 5.74
C ILE A 249 7.69 -7.97 5.46
N SER A 250 7.97 -6.98 6.29
CA SER A 250 7.58 -5.58 6.03
C SER A 250 8.45 -5.03 4.91
N VAL A 251 7.83 -4.48 3.87
CA VAL A 251 8.53 -3.82 2.76
C VAL A 251 7.92 -2.46 2.46
N CYS A 252 8.70 -1.54 1.91
CA CYS A 252 8.18 -0.25 1.46
C CYS A 252 8.42 -0.07 -0.05
N ILE A 253 7.45 0.53 -0.73
CA ILE A 253 7.35 0.66 -2.18
C ILE A 253 6.99 2.09 -2.60
N ASP A 254 7.13 2.38 -3.89
CA ASP A 254 6.48 3.51 -4.56
C ASP A 254 5.08 3.08 -5.07
N ALA A 255 4.04 3.65 -4.49
CA ALA A 255 2.64 3.42 -4.86
C ALA A 255 2.02 4.62 -5.62
N THR A 256 2.83 5.54 -6.14
CA THR A 256 2.30 6.79 -6.73
C THR A 256 1.65 6.65 -8.09
N GLN A 257 1.79 5.53 -8.77
CA GLN A 257 1.32 5.41 -10.15
C GLN A 257 -0.22 5.26 -10.22
N PRO A 258 -0.89 5.86 -11.21
CA PRO A 258 -2.34 5.65 -11.43
C PRO A 258 -2.70 4.18 -11.67
N SER A 259 -1.77 3.40 -12.23
CA SER A 259 -1.92 1.95 -12.39
C SER A 259 -1.93 1.20 -11.06
N PHE A 260 -1.21 1.68 -10.03
CA PHE A 260 -1.27 1.12 -8.67
C PHE A 260 -2.61 1.42 -8.00
N GLN A 261 -3.07 2.68 -8.09
CA GLN A 261 -4.39 3.10 -7.56
C GLN A 261 -5.51 2.18 -8.07
N LEU A 262 -5.49 1.85 -9.36
CA LEU A 262 -6.56 1.12 -10.04
C LEU A 262 -6.23 -0.36 -10.29
N TYR A 263 -5.19 -0.90 -9.63
CA TYR A 263 -4.81 -2.30 -9.78
C TYR A 263 -5.97 -3.24 -9.41
N GLU A 264 -6.21 -4.25 -10.25
CA GLU A 264 -7.23 -5.28 -10.02
C GLU A 264 -6.60 -6.67 -9.89
N SER A 265 -5.79 -7.09 -10.87
CA SER A 265 -5.26 -8.46 -10.89
C SER A 265 -4.07 -8.64 -11.82
N GLY A 266 -3.36 -9.77 -11.70
CA GLY A 266 -2.19 -10.12 -12.50
C GLY A 266 -0.88 -9.59 -11.91
N VAL A 267 0.24 -9.84 -12.60
CA VAL A 267 1.58 -9.43 -12.13
C VAL A 267 1.79 -7.97 -12.48
N TYR A 268 1.79 -7.11 -11.48
CA TYR A 268 2.00 -5.67 -11.60
C TYR A 268 3.45 -5.38 -12.04
N ASP A 269 3.60 -4.86 -13.26
CA ASP A 269 4.86 -4.49 -13.89
C ASP A 269 4.76 -3.02 -14.35
N GLU A 270 5.29 -2.10 -13.55
CA GLU A 270 5.21 -0.65 -13.77
C GLU A 270 6.60 -0.02 -13.74
N PRO A 271 7.25 0.19 -14.90
CA PRO A 271 8.61 0.70 -14.98
C PRO A 271 8.76 2.16 -14.53
N ASP A 272 7.66 2.94 -14.46
CA ASP A 272 7.69 4.34 -14.03
C ASP A 272 7.73 4.48 -12.49
N CYS A 273 7.53 3.40 -11.74
CA CYS A 273 7.77 3.35 -10.31
C CYS A 273 9.23 3.68 -9.95
N SER A 274 9.42 4.47 -8.89
CA SER A 274 10.72 4.69 -8.29
C SER A 274 11.18 3.49 -7.46
N SER A 275 12.48 3.16 -7.53
CA SER A 275 13.12 2.24 -6.59
C SER A 275 13.67 2.91 -5.33
N THR A 276 13.48 4.22 -5.16
CA THR A 276 14.12 4.97 -4.04
C THR A 276 13.22 6.00 -3.37
N ALA A 277 12.21 6.51 -4.07
CA ALA A 277 11.23 7.44 -3.52
C ALA A 277 9.99 6.69 -3.03
N LEU A 278 10.16 6.00 -1.89
CA LEU A 278 9.12 5.17 -1.29
C LEU A 278 8.11 6.02 -0.54
N ASP A 279 6.84 5.63 -0.62
CA ASP A 279 5.73 6.34 0.01
C ASP A 279 4.65 5.42 0.59
N HIS A 280 4.80 4.10 0.46
CA HIS A 280 3.82 3.15 0.97
C HIS A 280 4.51 1.92 1.53
N CYS A 281 4.14 1.47 2.73
CA CYS A 281 4.66 0.24 3.30
C CYS A 281 3.58 -0.83 3.35
N VAL A 282 3.95 -2.05 2.97
CA VAL A 282 3.08 -3.20 2.76
C VAL A 282 3.74 -4.44 3.33
N THR A 283 3.05 -5.57 3.39
CA THR A 283 3.64 -6.83 3.89
C THR A 283 3.82 -7.80 2.74
N ALA A 284 5.06 -8.16 2.41
CA ALA A 284 5.32 -9.29 1.52
C ALA A 284 5.03 -10.60 2.27
N VAL A 285 4.11 -11.40 1.77
CA VAL A 285 3.63 -12.64 2.41
C VAL A 285 3.96 -13.90 1.61
N GLY A 286 4.75 -13.76 0.55
CA GLY A 286 5.11 -14.88 -0.29
C GLY A 286 5.68 -14.46 -1.64
N TYR A 287 5.95 -15.46 -2.47
CA TYR A 287 6.34 -15.29 -3.86
C TYR A 287 5.95 -16.51 -4.66
N ASP A 288 5.75 -16.33 -5.96
CA ASP A 288 5.44 -17.42 -6.87
C ASP A 288 5.83 -17.01 -8.32
N SER A 289 5.34 -17.77 -9.29
CA SER A 289 5.45 -17.49 -10.72
C SER A 289 4.18 -17.91 -11.46
N THR A 290 3.85 -17.22 -12.54
CA THR A 290 2.76 -17.62 -13.43
C THR A 290 3.18 -18.82 -14.27
N ALA A 291 2.21 -19.49 -14.90
CA ALA A 291 2.49 -20.58 -15.84
C ALA A 291 3.36 -20.14 -17.03
N ASP A 292 3.29 -18.86 -17.39
CA ASP A 292 4.08 -18.24 -18.48
C ASP A 292 5.48 -17.79 -18.01
N GLY A 293 5.78 -17.95 -16.71
CA GLY A 293 7.10 -17.70 -16.12
C GLY A 293 7.29 -16.31 -15.49
N ASP A 294 6.24 -15.48 -15.43
CA ASP A 294 6.32 -14.19 -14.76
C ASP A 294 6.41 -14.40 -13.24
N LYS A 295 7.52 -14.01 -12.65
CA LYS A 295 7.74 -14.13 -11.21
C LYS A 295 7.15 -12.94 -10.48
N TYR A 296 6.61 -13.18 -9.29
CA TYR A 296 6.03 -12.12 -8.47
C TYR A 296 6.17 -12.38 -6.97
N TYR A 297 6.13 -11.29 -6.20
CA TYR A 297 5.87 -11.31 -4.77
C TYR A 297 4.37 -11.21 -4.50
N ILE A 298 3.88 -11.95 -3.51
CA ILE A 298 2.52 -11.82 -3.01
C ILE A 298 2.57 -10.78 -1.89
N VAL A 299 1.86 -9.68 -2.05
CA VAL A 299 1.94 -8.54 -1.15
C VAL A 299 0.55 -8.20 -0.60
N LYS A 300 0.44 -8.18 0.73
CA LYS A 300 -0.75 -7.74 1.47
C LYS A 300 -0.75 -6.22 1.58
N ASN A 301 -1.83 -5.60 1.12
CA ASN A 301 -2.05 -4.16 1.25
C ASN A 301 -2.95 -3.85 2.46
N SER A 302 -3.14 -2.56 2.75
CA SER A 302 -3.91 -2.02 3.89
C SER A 302 -5.02 -1.09 3.43
N TRP A 303 -5.65 -1.38 2.29
CA TRP A 303 -6.71 -0.56 1.67
C TRP A 303 -8.02 -1.33 1.51
N GLY A 304 -8.28 -2.26 2.43
CA GLY A 304 -9.47 -3.11 2.37
C GLY A 304 -9.42 -4.19 1.28
N THR A 305 -10.40 -5.08 1.31
CA THR A 305 -10.50 -6.22 0.39
C THR A 305 -11.07 -5.85 -0.97
N THR A 306 -11.61 -4.64 -1.11
CA THR A 306 -12.20 -4.07 -2.33
C THR A 306 -11.16 -3.59 -3.33
N TRP A 307 -9.91 -3.42 -2.89
CA TRP A 307 -8.78 -3.05 -3.73
C TRP A 307 -7.97 -4.28 -4.16
N GLY A 308 -7.51 -4.32 -5.40
CA GLY A 308 -6.67 -5.39 -5.93
C GLY A 308 -7.32 -6.78 -5.87
N GLN A 309 -6.49 -7.81 -5.66
CA GLN A 309 -6.92 -9.20 -5.56
C GLN A 309 -7.30 -9.52 -4.12
N GLU A 310 -8.51 -9.13 -3.71
CA GLU A 310 -9.00 -9.29 -2.34
C GLU A 310 -8.09 -8.61 -1.29
N GLY A 311 -7.55 -7.43 -1.62
CA GLY A 311 -6.61 -6.69 -0.78
C GLY A 311 -5.14 -7.03 -0.99
N TYR A 312 -4.83 -7.90 -1.95
CA TYR A 312 -3.46 -8.26 -2.32
C TYR A 312 -3.07 -7.75 -3.70
N ILE A 313 -1.76 -7.65 -3.92
CA ILE A 313 -1.15 -7.36 -5.20
C ILE A 313 -0.02 -8.35 -5.47
N TRP A 314 0.14 -8.74 -6.73
CA TRP A 314 1.28 -9.50 -7.20
C TRP A 314 2.29 -8.54 -7.81
N MET A 315 3.31 -8.15 -7.04
CA MET A 315 4.36 -7.24 -7.48
C MET A 315 5.39 -8.01 -8.30
N SER A 316 5.84 -7.47 -9.44
CA SER A 316 6.87 -8.13 -10.26
C SER A 316 8.15 -8.42 -9.45
N ARG A 317 8.77 -9.56 -9.73
CA ARG A 317 10.00 -10.03 -9.08
C ARG A 317 11.11 -10.26 -10.11
N ASP A 318 12.36 -10.04 -9.69
CA ASP A 318 13.57 -10.06 -10.51
C ASP A 318 13.54 -9.00 -11.63
N LYS A 319 12.96 -7.84 -11.34
CA LYS A 319 12.73 -6.73 -12.29
C LYS A 319 13.48 -5.47 -11.90
N GLN A 320 14.73 -5.62 -11.44
CA GLN A 320 15.61 -4.53 -11.03
C GLN A 320 15.03 -3.74 -9.84
N ASN A 321 14.48 -4.45 -8.85
CA ASN A 321 13.89 -3.84 -7.67
C ASN A 321 12.81 -2.80 -8.02
N GLN A 322 11.91 -3.17 -8.94
CA GLN A 322 10.84 -2.29 -9.42
C GLN A 322 9.95 -1.85 -8.24
N CYS A 323 9.58 -0.57 -8.24
CA CYS A 323 8.89 0.10 -7.13
C CYS A 323 9.63 0.02 -5.78
N GLY A 324 10.88 -0.42 -5.73
CA GLY A 324 11.71 -0.40 -4.51
C GLY A 324 11.36 -1.48 -3.49
N ILE A 325 10.66 -2.55 -3.89
CA ILE A 325 10.16 -3.58 -2.98
C ILE A 325 11.22 -4.23 -2.07
N ALA A 326 12.48 -4.28 -2.50
CA ALA A 326 13.61 -4.77 -1.73
C ALA A 326 14.52 -3.65 -1.18
N THR A 327 14.20 -2.37 -1.37
CA THR A 327 15.01 -1.23 -0.87
C THR A 327 14.95 -1.10 0.63
N ASN A 328 13.77 -1.30 1.22
CA ASN A 328 13.60 -1.36 2.67
C ASN A 328 12.75 -2.57 3.02
N ALA A 329 13.40 -3.63 3.49
CA ALA A 329 12.75 -4.86 3.91
C ALA A 329 13.23 -5.21 5.33
N THR A 330 12.28 -5.36 6.25
CA THR A 330 12.57 -5.61 7.67
C THR A 330 11.58 -6.60 8.27
N TYR A 331 11.96 -7.26 9.36
CA TYR A 331 11.05 -8.10 10.12
C TYR A 331 11.40 -8.10 11.62
N PRO A 332 10.40 -8.25 12.51
CA PRO A 332 10.64 -8.33 13.94
C PRO A 332 11.20 -9.69 14.37
N LEU A 333 11.93 -9.73 15.48
CA LEU A 333 12.48 -10.95 16.08
C LEU A 333 11.73 -11.32 17.36
N VAL A 334 11.01 -12.45 17.36
CA VAL A 334 10.21 -12.97 18.48
C VAL A 334 10.91 -14.13 19.20
#